data_AF-A0A965JIP9-F1
#
_entry.id   AF-A0A965JIP9-F1
#
_cell.length_a   1.000
_cell.length_b   1.000
_cell.length_c   1.000
_cell.angle_alpha   90.00
_cell.angle_beta   90.00
_cell.angle_gamma   90.00
#
_symmetry.space_group_name_H-M   'P 1'
#
loop_
_entity.id
_entity.type
_entity.pdbx_description
1 polymer ?
#
loop_
_entity_poly.entity_id
_entity_poly.type
_entity_poly.pdbx_seq_one_letter_code
_entity_poly.pdbx_strand_id
1 'polypeptide(L)'
;MVVVAPGGLAAVLLAQLRLIQSHRMGPLWAGTLALGGTGGAGMLGGAALIEMVYHLQLNETLGPELQFLGLTLSVSRPEDWVGAAGLAALGSGLFMLARRQFASDWQQAVADTTSQVSKGPRP
;
A
#
# COMPACT_ATOMS: atom_id res chain seq x y z
N MET A 1 -4.27 -25.98 28.73
CA MET A 1 -4.97 -24.89 28.01
C MET A 1 -4.15 -23.61 28.19
N VAL A 2 -3.50 -23.12 27.14
CA VAL A 2 -2.84 -21.81 27.18
C VAL A 2 -3.84 -20.83 26.56
N VAL A 3 -4.46 -20.02 27.41
CA VAL A 3 -5.35 -18.95 26.98
C VAL A 3 -4.46 -17.87 26.37
N VAL A 4 -4.50 -17.75 25.04
CA VAL A 4 -3.86 -16.64 24.33
C VAL A 4 -4.72 -15.40 24.60
N ALA A 5 -4.14 -14.41 25.29
CA ALA A 5 -4.82 -13.16 25.57
C ALA A 5 -5.11 -12.41 24.25
N PRO A 6 -6.35 -11.96 24.01
CA PRO A 6 -6.68 -11.19 22.82
C PRO A 6 -5.93 -9.85 22.85
N GLY A 7 -5.07 -9.62 21.86
CA GLY A 7 -4.34 -8.36 21.67
C GLY A 7 -2.82 -8.39 21.94
N GLY A 8 -2.24 -9.51 22.39
CA GLY A 8 -0.78 -9.60 22.60
C GLY A 8 0.02 -9.84 21.31
N LEU A 9 1.31 -9.44 21.30
CA LEU A 9 2.26 -9.73 20.20
C LEU A 9 2.34 -11.23 19.85
N ALA A 10 2.18 -12.11 20.84
CA ALA A 10 2.12 -13.54 20.64
C ALA A 10 0.92 -13.97 19.79
N ALA A 11 -0.24 -13.32 19.94
CA ALA A 11 -1.42 -13.59 19.12
C ALA A 11 -1.21 -13.14 17.67
N VAL A 12 -0.51 -12.02 17.47
CA VAL A 12 -0.14 -11.53 16.14
C VAL A 12 0.81 -12.51 15.45
N LEU A 13 1.84 -12.99 16.15
CA LEU A 13 2.79 -13.97 15.62
C LEU A 13 2.10 -15.31 15.29
N LEU A 14 1.22 -15.79 16.17
CA LEU A 14 0.43 -17.01 15.93
C LEU A 14 -0.52 -16.85 14.74
N ALA A 15 -1.08 -15.67 14.52
CA ALA A 15 -1.88 -15.38 13.33
C ALA A 15 -1.02 -15.44 12.05
N GLN A 16 0.18 -14.85 12.05
CA GLN A 16 1.11 -14.90 10.91
C GLN A 16 1.52 -16.34 10.57
N LEU A 17 1.90 -17.14 11.57
CA LEU A 17 2.30 -18.54 11.40
C LEU A 17 1.17 -19.42 10.87
N ARG A 18 -0.06 -19.21 11.33
CA ARG A 18 -1.24 -19.97 10.88
C ARG A 18 -1.65 -19.61 9.46
N LEU A 19 -1.48 -18.35 9.07
CA LEU A 19 -1.71 -17.90 7.70
C LEU A 19 -0.79 -18.64 6.72
N ILE A 20 0.50 -18.74 7.06
CA ILE A 20 1.52 -19.48 6.30
C ILE A 20 1.13 -20.96 6.20
N GLN A 21 0.66 -21.57 7.28
CA GLN A 21 0.22 -22.97 7.28
C GLN A 21 -1.09 -23.22 6.51
N SER A 22 -1.99 -22.23 6.43
CA SER A 22 -3.30 -22.39 5.81
C SER A 22 -3.31 -22.40 4.28
N HIS A 23 -2.15 -22.22 3.61
CA HIS A 23 -1.97 -22.17 2.15
C HIS A 23 -2.89 -21.21 1.36
N ARG A 24 -3.81 -20.46 2.01
CA ARG A 24 -4.69 -19.44 1.39
C ARG A 24 -3.97 -18.09 1.26
N MET A 25 -2.75 -18.06 0.73
CA MET A 25 -1.97 -16.83 0.58
C MET A 25 -2.36 -16.01 -0.67
N GLY A 26 -3.09 -16.60 -1.63
CA GLY A 26 -3.40 -15.97 -2.92
C GLY A 26 -4.07 -14.59 -2.81
N PRO A 27 -5.18 -14.43 -2.06
CA PRO A 27 -5.86 -13.14 -1.90
C PRO A 27 -4.98 -12.10 -1.17
N LEU A 28 -4.17 -12.54 -0.21
CA LEU A 28 -3.29 -11.67 0.57
C LEU A 28 -2.09 -11.19 -0.24
N TRP A 29 -1.55 -12.03 -1.13
CA TRP A 29 -0.52 -11.64 -2.08
C TRP A 29 -1.05 -10.60 -3.07
N ALA A 30 -2.25 -10.81 -3.62
CA ALA A 30 -2.90 -9.83 -4.49
C ALA A 30 -3.12 -8.49 -3.77
N GLY A 31 -3.61 -8.51 -2.53
CA GLY A 31 -3.77 -7.31 -1.70
C GLY A 31 -2.44 -6.63 -1.38
N THR A 32 -1.38 -7.39 -1.14
CA THR A 32 -0.03 -6.86 -0.86
C THR A 32 0.58 -6.20 -2.09
N LEU A 33 0.43 -6.81 -3.28
CA LEU A 33 0.87 -6.23 -4.54
C LEU A 33 0.05 -4.98 -4.90
N ALA A 34 -1.26 -4.99 -4.66
CA ALA A 34 -2.10 -3.82 -4.87
C ALA A 34 -1.69 -2.65 -3.96
N LEU A 35 -1.42 -2.92 -2.67
CA LEU A 35 -0.90 -1.93 -1.72
C LEU A 35 0.47 -1.40 -2.14
N GLY A 36 1.40 -2.28 -2.52
CA GLY A 36 2.73 -1.88 -2.98
C GLY A 36 2.67 -1.04 -4.26
N GLY A 37 1.89 -1.45 -5.24
CA GLY A 37 1.75 -0.75 -6.53
C GLY A 37 1.09 0.62 -6.39
N THR A 38 -0.01 0.70 -5.64
CA THR A 38 -0.73 1.97 -5.44
C THR A 38 0.05 2.95 -4.54
N GLY A 39 0.69 2.44 -3.48
CA GLY A 39 1.57 3.22 -2.63
C GLY A 39 2.80 3.72 -3.40
N GLY A 40 3.42 2.87 -4.20
CA GLY A 40 4.54 3.24 -5.08
C GLY A 40 4.13 4.33 -6.09
N ALA A 41 3.00 4.15 -6.78
CA ALA A 41 2.49 5.17 -7.71
C ALA A 41 2.23 6.52 -7.01
N GLY A 42 1.64 6.50 -5.82
CA GLY A 42 1.43 7.71 -5.00
C GLY A 42 2.74 8.40 -4.62
N MET A 43 3.75 7.63 -4.19
CA MET A 43 5.08 8.15 -3.86
C MET A 43 5.80 8.73 -5.09
N LEU A 44 5.71 8.08 -6.24
CA LEU A 44 6.32 8.58 -7.48
C LEU A 44 5.68 9.89 -7.94
N GLY A 45 4.35 10.01 -7.88
CA GLY A 45 3.66 11.26 -8.17
C GLY A 45 4.05 12.37 -7.19
N GLY A 46 4.12 12.06 -5.88
CA GLY A 46 4.57 13.01 -4.87
C GLY A 46 6.02 13.46 -5.06
N ALA A 47 6.92 12.52 -5.38
CA ALA A 47 8.32 12.81 -5.69
C ALA A 47 8.46 13.70 -6.94
N ALA A 48 7.68 13.44 -7.99
CA ALA A 48 7.65 14.30 -9.18
C ALA A 48 7.23 15.74 -8.83
N LEU A 49 6.18 15.91 -8.02
CA LEU A 49 5.74 17.23 -7.56
C LEU A 49 6.83 17.95 -6.76
N ILE A 50 7.49 17.26 -5.84
CA ILE A 50 8.60 17.83 -5.05
C ILE A 50 9.73 18.27 -5.97
N GLU A 51 10.12 17.44 -6.94
CA GLU A 51 11.19 17.72 -7.88
C GLU A 51 10.85 18.92 -8.79
N MET A 52 9.60 19.04 -9.23
CA MET A 52 9.12 20.19 -10.00
C MET A 52 9.14 21.49 -9.18
N VAL A 53 8.74 21.44 -7.90
CA VAL A 53 8.85 22.60 -6.99
C VAL A 53 10.32 22.97 -6.75
N TYR A 54 11.20 21.97 -6.62
CA TYR A 54 12.62 22.20 -6.43
C TYR A 54 13.25 22.85 -7.66
N HIS A 55 12.90 22.39 -8.87
CA HIS A 55 13.34 22.99 -10.13
C HIS A 55 12.81 24.42 -10.32
N LEU A 56 11.60 24.76 -9.85
CA LEU A 56 11.13 26.15 -9.83
C LEU A 56 12.02 27.06 -8.98
N GLN A 57 12.50 26.56 -7.83
CA GLN A 57 13.25 27.38 -6.88
C GLN A 57 14.73 27.50 -7.23
N LEU A 58 15.33 26.46 -7.82
CA LEU A 58 16.77 26.39 -8.03
C LEU A 58 17.21 26.91 -9.41
N ASN A 59 16.31 26.94 -10.40
CA ASN A 59 16.72 26.84 -11.81
C ASN A 59 16.14 27.88 -12.78
N GLU A 60 16.05 29.16 -12.39
CA GLU A 60 15.67 30.25 -13.31
C GLU A 60 16.59 30.34 -14.57
N THR A 61 17.75 29.68 -14.58
CA THR A 61 18.79 29.84 -15.62
C THR A 61 19.00 28.65 -16.57
N LEU A 62 18.46 27.45 -16.31
CA LEU A 62 18.83 26.20 -17.02
C LEU A 62 17.69 25.54 -17.81
N GLY A 63 16.57 26.25 -17.99
CA GLY A 63 15.47 25.83 -18.86
C GLY A 63 14.36 25.03 -18.13
N PRO A 64 13.15 24.96 -18.73
CA PRO A 64 11.94 24.52 -18.03
C PRO A 64 11.69 23.00 -18.06
N GLU A 65 12.63 22.18 -18.53
CA GLU A 65 12.44 20.73 -18.71
C GLU A 65 13.24 19.90 -17.70
N LEU A 66 12.57 18.94 -17.08
CA LEU A 66 13.10 17.96 -16.13
C LEU A 66 12.86 16.55 -16.68
N GLN A 67 13.88 15.69 -16.65
CA GLN A 67 13.70 14.26 -16.84
C GLN A 67 13.43 13.57 -15.51
N PHE A 68 12.21 13.04 -15.33
CA PHE A 68 11.83 12.26 -14.17
C PHE A 68 11.34 10.89 -14.63
N LEU A 69 11.98 9.81 -14.16
CA LEU A 69 11.66 8.41 -14.55
C LEU A 69 11.67 8.15 -16.07
N GLY A 70 12.46 8.91 -16.83
CA GLY A 70 12.53 8.81 -18.29
C GLY A 70 11.44 9.61 -19.04
N LEU A 71 10.57 10.32 -18.33
CA LEU A 71 9.60 11.26 -18.89
C LEU A 71 10.14 12.70 -18.80
N THR A 72 9.91 13.49 -19.85
CA THR A 72 10.23 14.93 -19.87
C THR A 72 9.06 15.74 -19.32
N LEU A 73 9.10 16.05 -18.03
CA LEU A 73 8.15 16.97 -17.40
C LEU A 73 8.67 18.39 -17.55
N SER A 74 7.84 19.28 -18.06
CA SER A 74 8.09 20.70 -18.06
C SER A 74 7.38 21.38 -16.90
N VAL A 75 8.16 22.11 -16.12
CA VAL A 75 7.67 22.88 -14.97
C VAL A 75 6.77 24.04 -15.42
N SER A 76 6.95 24.52 -16.66
CA SER A 76 6.13 25.58 -17.26
C SER A 76 4.79 25.07 -17.82
N ARG A 77 4.61 23.76 -17.99
CA ARG A 77 3.37 23.18 -18.53
C ARG A 77 2.44 22.75 -17.40
N PRO A 78 1.26 23.37 -17.24
CA PRO A 78 0.30 23.00 -16.19
C PRO A 78 -0.23 21.57 -16.36
N GLU A 79 -0.17 21.02 -17.58
CA GLU A 79 -0.53 19.63 -17.89
C GLU A 79 0.32 18.62 -17.10
N ASP A 80 1.62 18.89 -16.97
CA ASP A 80 2.56 17.99 -16.28
C ASP A 80 2.35 18.03 -14.76
N TRP A 81 1.98 19.21 -14.22
CA TRP A 81 1.55 19.36 -12.83
C TRP A 81 0.26 18.59 -12.54
N VAL A 82 -0.73 18.69 -13.43
CA VAL A 82 -1.98 17.96 -13.31
C VAL A 82 -1.74 16.44 -13.44
N GLY A 83 -0.84 16.02 -14.33
CA GLY A 83 -0.43 14.62 -14.46
C GLY A 83 0.24 14.08 -13.20
N ALA A 84 1.22 14.80 -12.65
CA ALA A 84 1.92 14.41 -11.42
C ALA A 84 1.00 14.42 -10.19
N ALA A 85 0.18 15.47 -10.04
CA ALA A 85 -0.82 15.56 -8.97
C ALA A 85 -1.92 14.50 -9.11
N GLY A 86 -2.37 14.23 -10.34
CA GLY A 86 -3.31 13.17 -10.65
C GLY A 86 -2.75 11.80 -10.27
N LEU A 87 -1.50 11.50 -10.62
CA LEU A 87 -0.83 10.25 -10.25
C LEU A 87 -0.69 10.12 -8.73
N ALA A 88 -0.27 11.19 -8.05
CA ALA A 88 -0.14 11.20 -6.59
C ALA A 88 -1.49 10.97 -5.90
N ALA A 89 -2.55 11.66 -6.36
CA ALA A 89 -3.89 11.58 -5.80
C ALA A 89 -4.55 10.23 -6.07
N LEU A 90 -4.48 9.72 -7.31
CA LEU A 90 -5.00 8.42 -7.68
C LEU A 90 -4.26 7.29 -6.95
N GLY A 91 -2.92 7.33 -6.93
CA GLY A 91 -2.11 6.36 -6.20
C GLY A 91 -2.45 6.32 -4.71
N SER A 92 -2.51 7.50 -4.07
CA SER A 92 -2.87 7.61 -2.65
C SER A 92 -4.32 7.20 -2.37
N GLY A 93 -5.27 7.58 -3.22
CA GLY A 93 -6.68 7.22 -3.08
C GLY A 93 -6.89 5.71 -3.22
N LEU A 94 -6.31 5.10 -4.25
CA LEU A 94 -6.32 3.66 -4.45
C LEU A 94 -5.60 2.92 -3.32
N PHE A 95 -4.50 3.49 -2.79
CA PHE A 95 -3.80 2.92 -1.64
C PHE A 95 -4.68 2.88 -0.39
N MET A 96 -5.44 3.93 -0.11
CA MET A 96 -6.37 3.94 1.02
C MET A 96 -7.48 2.91 0.85
N LEU A 97 -8.00 2.74 -0.36
CA LEU A 97 -9.01 1.72 -0.69
C LEU A 97 -8.44 0.30 -0.54
N ALA A 98 -7.27 0.04 -1.13
CA ALA A 98 -6.57 -1.23 -1.03
C ALA A 98 -6.23 -1.57 0.43
N ARG A 99 -5.84 -0.57 1.23
CA ARG A 99 -5.60 -0.71 2.67
C ARG A 99 -6.86 -1.13 3.42
N ARG A 100 -8.01 -0.53 3.12
CA ARG A 100 -9.29 -0.90 3.73
C ARG A 100 -9.68 -2.33 3.38
N GLN A 101 -9.57 -2.70 2.10
CA GLN A 101 -9.89 -4.06 1.65
C GLN A 101 -8.96 -5.09 2.30
N PHE A 102 -7.65 -4.84 2.28
CA PHE A 102 -6.67 -5.72 2.91
C PHE A 102 -6.93 -5.91 4.41
N ALA A 103 -7.27 -4.84 5.13
CA ALA A 103 -7.62 -4.93 6.54
C ALA A 103 -8.86 -5.81 6.78
N SER A 104 -9.87 -5.71 5.91
CA SER A 104 -11.06 -6.56 5.97
C SER A 104 -10.74 -8.04 5.67
N ASP A 105 -9.99 -8.30 4.60
CA ASP A 105 -9.59 -9.65 4.19
C ASP A 105 -8.74 -10.31 5.28
N TRP A 106 -7.85 -9.53 5.91
CA TRP A 106 -7.05 -9.97 7.05
C TRP A 106 -7.90 -10.36 8.25
N GLN A 107 -8.88 -9.53 8.62
CA GLN A 107 -9.79 -9.80 9.73
C GLN A 107 -10.60 -11.07 9.51
N GLN A 108 -11.09 -11.30 8.29
CA GLN A 108 -11.82 -12.52 7.93
C GLN A 108 -10.93 -13.76 8.03
N ALA A 109 -9.70 -13.70 7.51
CA ALA A 109 -8.75 -14.82 7.58
C ALA A 109 -8.42 -15.21 9.04
N VAL A 110 -8.29 -14.23 9.93
CA VAL A 110 -8.04 -14.46 11.36
C VAL A 110 -9.28 -15.02 12.07
N ALA A 111 -10.47 -14.49 11.76
CA ALA A 111 -11.73 -14.95 12.33
C ALA A 111 -12.05 -16.42 11.97
N ASP A 112 -11.88 -16.78 10.70
CA ASP A 112 -12.03 -18.16 10.20
C ASP A 112 -11.17 -19.14 10.99
N THR A 113 -9.91 -18.76 11.24
CA THR A 113 -8.95 -19.58 11.97
C THR A 113 -9.35 -19.78 13.43
N THR A 114 -9.93 -18.76 14.07
CA THR A 114 -10.41 -18.83 15.45
C THR A 114 -11.66 -19.71 15.57
N SER A 115 -12.57 -19.64 14.59
CA SER A 115 -13.79 -20.47 14.55
C SER A 115 -13.51 -21.96 14.39
N GLN A 116 -12.43 -22.33 13.69
CA GLN A 116 -12.00 -23.72 13.54
C GLN A 116 -11.43 -24.31 14.85
N VAL A 117 -10.74 -23.49 15.65
CA VAL A 117 -10.25 -23.91 16.98
C VAL A 117 -11.42 -24.18 17.94
N SER A 118 -12.50 -23.41 17.85
CA SER A 118 -13.72 -23.65 18.64
C SER A 118 -14.46 -24.93 18.23
N LYS A 119 -14.18 -25.52 17.06
CA LYS A 119 -14.94 -26.62 16.46
C LYS A 119 -14.36 -28.03 16.65
N GLY A 120 -13.35 -28.26 17.51
CA GLY A 120 -13.01 -29.67 17.86
C GLY A 120 -12.12 -29.90 19.09
N PRO A 121 -12.12 -31.13 19.66
CA PRO A 121 -12.98 -32.29 19.36
C PRO A 121 -14.16 -32.43 20.35
N ARG A 122 -15.31 -32.93 19.88
CA ARG A 122 -16.29 -33.58 20.77
C ARG A 122 -15.65 -34.87 21.30
N PRO A 123 -15.87 -35.22 22.59
CA PRO A 123 -15.23 -36.36 23.25
C PRO A 123 -15.53 -37.69 22.55
#